data_AF-A0A812X1X1-F1
#
_entry.id   AF-A0A812X1X1-F1
#
_cell.length_a   1.000
_cell.length_b   1.000
_cell.length_c   1.000
_cell.angle_alpha   90.00
_cell.angle_beta   90.00
_cell.angle_gamma   90.00
#
_symmetry.space_group_name_H-M   'P 1'
#
loop_
_entity.id
_entity.type
_entity.pdbx_description
1 polymer ?
#
loop_
_entity_poly.entity_id
_entity_poly.type
_entity_poly.pdbx_seq_one_letter_code
_entity_poly.pdbx_strand_id
1 'polypeptide(L)'
;MDLLDKDGDCIHFIIDAHGKLKQYVNGQLEIEDVRWLQYSAAGGITDAKGVFELQQDQVEKALGLHALAMRAGIEWRGERPPPAQKLLVTDTDGDRLEFVLNDGKLQEFNNGEVELMEVTTMCFKFADGSITDDTGVFTLPPRECMQKAAALYSLALEAGIRWTGDIPLQVSAQPLGSEPKVLDIENCAGDILAAPGVAEACPSPRQLPSICFFYRVCCHEVLGQGRLETRRSARRAPRTGSTSAPSFGRA
;
A
#
# COMPACT_ATOMS: atom_id res chain seq x y z
N MET A 1 -4.43 -2.73 9.26
CA MET A 1 -3.69 -3.16 8.06
C MET A 1 -4.49 -4.28 7.42
N ASP A 2 -4.83 -4.13 6.14
CA ASP A 2 -5.64 -5.09 5.41
C ASP A 2 -4.78 -6.02 4.55
N LEU A 3 -5.14 -7.29 4.52
CA LEU A 3 -4.53 -8.37 3.75
C LEU A 3 -5.62 -9.14 3.02
N LEU A 4 -5.29 -9.67 1.85
CA LEU A 4 -6.15 -10.59 1.11
C LEU A 4 -5.41 -11.92 0.97
N ASP A 5 -5.91 -12.96 1.63
CA ASP A 5 -5.41 -14.33 1.47
C ASP A 5 -5.77 -14.87 0.07
N LYS A 6 -5.10 -15.93 -0.37
CA LYS A 6 -5.33 -16.65 -1.62
C LYS A 6 -6.74 -17.19 -1.79
N ASP A 7 -7.46 -17.48 -0.71
CA ASP A 7 -8.86 -17.91 -0.77
C ASP A 7 -9.86 -16.75 -0.85
N GLY A 8 -9.36 -15.50 -0.75
CA GLY A 8 -10.16 -14.28 -0.85
C GLY A 8 -10.59 -13.71 0.50
N ASP A 9 -10.16 -14.29 1.61
CA ASP A 9 -10.46 -13.74 2.94
C ASP A 9 -9.74 -12.42 3.17
N CYS A 10 -10.49 -11.43 3.66
CA CYS A 10 -9.96 -10.14 4.07
C CYS A 10 -9.53 -10.22 5.53
N ILE A 11 -8.22 -10.20 5.78
CA ILE A 11 -7.65 -10.27 7.12
C ILE A 11 -7.19 -8.87 7.53
N HIS A 12 -7.72 -8.36 8.63
CA HIS A 12 -7.37 -7.07 9.18
C HIS A 12 -6.63 -7.20 10.50
N PHE A 13 -5.42 -6.65 10.56
CA PHE A 13 -4.62 -6.54 11.77
C PHE A 13 -4.61 -5.11 12.31
N ILE A 14 -4.88 -4.95 13.60
CA ILE A 14 -4.87 -3.64 14.29
C ILE A 14 -4.24 -3.77 15.68
N ILE A 15 -3.48 -2.75 16.08
CA ILE A 15 -3.00 -2.63 17.45
C ILE A 15 -4.00 -1.75 18.20
N ASP A 16 -4.60 -2.29 19.27
CA ASP A 16 -5.58 -1.54 20.05
C ASP A 16 -4.93 -0.53 21.02
N ALA A 17 -5.77 0.21 21.75
CA ALA A 17 -5.33 1.19 22.74
C ALA A 17 -4.50 0.59 23.89
N HIS A 18 -4.53 -0.72 24.10
CA HIS A 18 -3.72 -1.41 25.11
C HIS A 18 -2.42 -1.98 24.51
N GLY A 19 -2.12 -1.70 23.25
CA GLY A 19 -0.94 -2.19 22.55
C GLY A 19 -1.07 -3.65 22.09
N LYS A 20 -2.26 -4.25 22.15
CA LYS A 20 -2.48 -5.64 21.73
C LYS A 20 -2.76 -5.70 20.24
N LEU A 21 -2.11 -6.64 19.55
CA LEU A 21 -2.43 -6.95 18.16
C LEU A 21 -3.70 -7.82 18.11
N LYS A 22 -4.71 -7.35 17.40
CA LYS A 22 -5.96 -8.05 17.09
C LYS A 22 -5.99 -8.48 15.64
N GLN A 23 -6.70 -9.56 15.37
CA GLN A 23 -6.96 -10.08 14.03
C GLN A 23 -8.45 -10.22 13.81
N TYR A 24 -8.90 -9.66 12.69
CA TYR A 24 -10.25 -9.81 12.18
C TYR A 24 -10.18 -10.52 10.84
N VAL A 25 -11.11 -11.43 10.58
CA VAL A 25 -11.27 -12.10 9.28
C VAL A 25 -12.67 -11.78 8.77
N ASN A 26 -12.75 -11.21 7.56
CA ASN A 26 -13.98 -10.74 6.95
C ASN A 26 -14.82 -9.82 7.87
N GLY A 27 -14.12 -8.97 8.63
CA GLY A 27 -14.72 -8.02 9.58
C GLY A 27 -15.10 -8.61 10.94
N GLN A 28 -14.92 -9.91 11.16
CA GLN A 28 -15.22 -10.57 12.44
C GLN A 28 -13.95 -10.77 13.27
N LEU A 29 -13.99 -10.43 14.55
CA LEU A 29 -12.85 -10.63 15.45
C LEU A 29 -12.59 -12.13 15.66
N GLU A 30 -11.43 -12.59 15.20
CA GLU A 30 -10.99 -14.00 15.30
C GLU A 30 -10.00 -14.22 16.44
N ILE A 31 -9.08 -13.26 16.65
CA ILE A 31 -8.08 -13.29 17.73
C ILE A 31 -8.02 -11.92 18.41
N GLU A 32 -8.41 -11.89 19.69
CA GLU A 32 -8.39 -10.68 20.54
C GLU A 32 -6.97 -10.28 20.99
N ASP A 33 -6.06 -11.24 21.07
CA ASP A 33 -4.71 -11.03 21.57
C ASP A 33 -3.75 -11.99 20.84
N VAL A 34 -3.28 -11.57 19.66
CA VAL A 34 -2.30 -12.31 18.87
C VAL A 34 -0.99 -12.33 19.65
N ARG A 35 -0.56 -13.51 20.12
CA ARG A 35 0.66 -13.64 20.93
C ARG A 35 1.91 -13.93 20.12
N TRP A 36 1.74 -14.57 18.98
CA TRP A 36 2.81 -14.94 18.10
C TRP A 36 2.31 -15.03 16.66
N LEU A 37 3.22 -14.77 15.73
CA LEU A 37 3.05 -15.04 14.30
C LEU A 37 4.28 -15.78 13.81
N GLN A 38 4.12 -16.70 12.86
CA GLN A 38 5.22 -17.41 12.22
C GLN A 38 5.17 -17.20 10.72
N TYR A 39 6.27 -16.71 10.14
CA TYR A 39 6.41 -16.59 8.69
C TYR A 39 7.26 -17.71 8.10
N SER A 40 6.85 -18.18 6.93
CA SER A 40 7.55 -19.21 6.16
C SER A 40 8.12 -18.64 4.85
N ALA A 41 9.20 -19.24 4.35
CA ALA A 41 9.80 -18.88 3.05
C ALA A 41 8.80 -18.91 1.88
N ALA A 42 7.75 -19.73 1.99
CA ALA A 42 6.71 -19.87 0.97
C ALA A 42 5.68 -18.72 0.97
N GLY A 43 5.78 -17.76 1.90
CA GLY A 43 4.86 -16.64 2.04
C GLY A 43 3.66 -16.92 2.95
N GLY A 44 3.59 -18.09 3.59
CA GLY A 44 2.56 -18.42 4.56
C GLY A 44 2.82 -17.80 5.93
N ILE A 45 1.76 -17.31 6.57
CA ILE A 45 1.74 -16.84 7.95
C ILE A 45 0.91 -17.83 8.78
N THR A 46 1.44 -18.25 9.93
CA THR A 46 0.75 -19.10 10.89
C THR A 46 0.54 -18.33 12.19
N ASP A 47 -0.65 -18.45 12.76
CA ASP A 47 -1.05 -17.91 14.05
C ASP A 47 -1.65 -19.02 14.94
N ALA A 48 -2.32 -18.65 16.04
CA ALA A 48 -2.93 -19.60 16.96
C ALA A 48 -4.19 -20.32 16.41
N LYS A 49 -4.79 -19.80 15.35
CA LYS A 49 -6.05 -20.28 14.75
C LYS A 49 -5.82 -21.03 13.45
N GLY A 50 -4.76 -20.73 12.72
CA GLY A 50 -4.47 -21.43 11.47
C GLY A 50 -3.33 -20.85 10.68
N VAL A 51 -3.41 -21.08 9.37
CA VAL A 51 -2.45 -20.61 8.37
C VAL A 51 -3.22 -19.82 7.33
N PHE A 52 -2.68 -18.67 6.93
CA PHE A 52 -3.13 -17.90 5.77
C PHE A 52 -1.94 -17.61 4.86
N GLU A 53 -2.16 -17.48 3.56
CA GLU A 53 -1.10 -17.31 2.57
C GLU A 53 -1.14 -15.94 1.89
N LEU A 54 -0.03 -15.22 1.95
CA LEU A 54 0.11 -13.98 1.19
C LEU A 54 0.26 -14.30 -0.30
N GLN A 55 -0.25 -13.42 -1.16
CA GLN A 55 0.07 -13.48 -2.59
C GLN A 55 1.56 -13.18 -2.83
N GLN A 56 2.14 -13.75 -3.89
CA GLN A 56 3.59 -13.68 -4.14
C GLN A 56 4.13 -12.25 -4.30
N ASP A 57 3.28 -11.30 -4.70
CA ASP A 57 3.60 -9.89 -4.90
C ASP A 57 3.37 -9.02 -3.66
N GLN A 58 2.96 -9.61 -2.53
CA GLN A 58 2.63 -8.90 -1.30
C GLN A 58 3.78 -8.85 -0.28
N VAL A 59 5.03 -8.67 -0.74
CA VAL A 59 6.20 -8.54 0.15
C VAL A 59 6.04 -7.37 1.13
N GLU A 60 5.51 -6.24 0.66
CA GLU A 60 5.19 -5.07 1.49
C GLU A 60 4.23 -5.41 2.63
N LYS A 61 3.30 -6.34 2.38
CA LYS A 61 2.36 -6.80 3.39
C LYS A 61 3.03 -7.66 4.44
N ALA A 62 3.89 -8.60 4.04
CA ALA A 62 4.67 -9.39 4.98
C ALA A 62 5.55 -8.49 5.88
N LEU A 63 6.21 -7.48 5.29
CA LEU A 63 7.01 -6.50 6.01
C LEU A 63 6.16 -5.65 6.96
N GLY A 64 4.99 -5.19 6.53
CA GLY A 64 4.03 -4.45 7.36
C GLY A 64 3.53 -5.25 8.55
N LEU A 65 3.19 -6.52 8.34
CA LEU A 65 2.73 -7.41 9.40
C LEU A 65 3.85 -7.70 10.41
N HIS A 66 5.08 -7.90 9.94
CA HIS A 66 6.25 -8.01 10.81
C HIS A 66 6.49 -6.74 11.63
N ALA A 67 6.35 -5.56 11.02
CA ALA A 67 6.45 -4.28 11.72
C ALA A 67 5.37 -4.12 12.81
N LEU A 68 4.12 -4.47 12.51
CA LEU A 68 3.03 -4.49 13.49
C LEU A 68 3.33 -5.47 14.63
N ALA A 69 3.84 -6.66 14.30
CA ALA A 69 4.17 -7.68 15.28
C ALA A 69 5.23 -7.18 16.28
N MET A 70 6.32 -6.62 15.77
CA MET A 70 7.39 -6.03 16.58
C MET A 70 6.86 -4.86 17.44
N ARG A 71 6.02 -4.00 16.86
CA ARG A 71 5.46 -2.84 17.57
C ARG A 71 4.54 -3.25 18.71
N ALA A 72 3.73 -4.29 18.52
CA ALA A 72 2.86 -4.88 19.54
C ALA A 72 3.62 -5.74 20.56
N GLY A 73 4.93 -5.95 20.36
CA GLY A 73 5.75 -6.80 21.25
C GLY A 73 5.36 -8.28 21.22
N ILE A 74 4.77 -8.74 20.12
CA ILE A 74 4.39 -10.15 19.95
C ILE A 74 5.57 -10.96 19.41
N GLU A 75 5.57 -12.26 19.65
CA GLU A 75 6.67 -13.12 19.20
C GLU A 75 6.60 -13.34 17.69
N TRP A 76 7.63 -12.91 16.94
CA TRP A 76 7.79 -13.28 15.54
C TRP A 76 8.66 -14.54 15.42
N ARG A 77 8.13 -15.58 14.80
CA ARG A 77 8.77 -16.88 14.58
C ARG A 77 9.05 -17.12 13.11
N GLY A 78 9.93 -18.08 12.85
CA GLY A 78 10.28 -18.48 11.50
C GLY A 78 11.21 -17.48 10.84
N GLU A 79 11.02 -17.27 9.54
CA GLU A 79 11.91 -16.45 8.74
C GLU A 79 11.55 -14.96 8.80
N ARG A 80 12.52 -14.11 8.45
CA ARG A 80 12.25 -12.69 8.19
C ARG A 80 11.64 -12.56 6.79
N PRO A 81 10.63 -11.70 6.57
CA PRO A 81 10.16 -11.38 5.23
C PRO A 81 11.31 -10.93 4.32
N PRO A 82 11.32 -11.32 3.04
CA PRO A 82 12.34 -10.89 2.10
C PRO A 82 12.32 -9.36 1.94
N PRO A 83 13.46 -8.74 1.60
CA PRO A 83 13.51 -7.30 1.39
C PRO A 83 12.65 -6.90 0.18
N ALA A 84 11.98 -5.75 0.29
CA ALA A 84 11.30 -5.15 -0.85
C ALA A 84 12.32 -4.76 -1.93
N GLN A 85 11.95 -4.93 -3.19
CA GLN A 85 12.76 -4.51 -4.36
C GLN A 85 12.18 -3.27 -5.04
N LYS A 86 10.89 -3.04 -4.83
CA LYS A 86 10.16 -1.86 -5.28
C LYS A 86 9.05 -1.54 -4.31
N LEU A 87 8.63 -0.28 -4.29
CA LEU A 87 7.47 0.18 -3.55
C LEU A 87 6.69 1.16 -4.41
N LEU A 88 5.38 0.94 -4.49
CA LEU A 88 4.47 1.89 -5.10
C LEU A 88 3.63 2.56 -4.01
N VAL A 89 3.60 3.88 -4.01
CA VAL A 89 2.82 4.72 -3.11
C VAL A 89 2.00 5.69 -3.97
N THR A 90 0.73 5.86 -3.62
CA THR A 90 -0.02 7.05 -4.01
C THR A 90 -0.09 7.91 -2.77
N ASP A 91 0.43 9.12 -2.87
CA ASP A 91 0.45 10.04 -1.74
C ASP A 91 -0.95 10.67 -1.54
N THR A 92 -1.06 11.68 -0.68
CA THR A 92 -2.34 12.32 -0.37
C THR A 92 -2.82 13.33 -1.42
N ASP A 93 -1.95 13.86 -2.27
CA ASP A 93 -2.34 14.76 -3.35
C ASP A 93 -2.64 14.04 -4.67
N GLY A 94 -2.30 12.75 -4.74
CA GLY A 94 -2.64 11.84 -5.83
C GLY A 94 -1.44 11.48 -6.70
N ASP A 95 -0.25 11.96 -6.37
CA ASP A 95 0.98 11.63 -7.06
C ASP A 95 1.34 10.16 -6.85
N ARG A 96 1.75 9.52 -7.95
CA ARG A 96 2.20 8.13 -7.97
C ARG A 96 3.71 8.09 -7.79
N LEU A 97 4.16 7.87 -6.56
CA LEU A 97 5.56 7.70 -6.21
C LEU A 97 5.96 6.23 -6.30
N GLU A 98 7.03 5.96 -7.04
CA GLU A 98 7.60 4.62 -7.20
C GLU A 98 9.06 4.63 -6.77
N PHE A 99 9.38 3.81 -5.76
CA PHE A 99 10.74 3.63 -5.27
C PHE A 99 11.27 2.29 -5.76
N VAL A 100 12.42 2.27 -6.41
CA VAL A 100 13.01 1.05 -7.00
C VAL A 100 14.45 0.90 -6.58
N LEU A 101 14.81 -0.27 -6.05
CA LEU A 101 16.19 -0.62 -5.79
C LEU A 101 16.85 -1.06 -7.09
N ASN A 102 17.85 -0.31 -7.56
CA ASN A 102 18.56 -0.57 -8.80
C ASN A 102 20.07 -0.40 -8.57
N ASP A 103 20.85 -1.45 -8.86
CA ASP A 103 22.31 -1.48 -8.65
C ASP A 103 22.75 -1.02 -7.24
N GLY A 104 21.98 -1.39 -6.21
CA GLY A 104 22.25 -1.02 -4.82
C GLY A 104 21.90 0.42 -4.46
N LYS A 105 21.25 1.17 -5.34
CA LYS A 105 20.76 2.53 -5.12
C LYS A 105 19.25 2.55 -5.12
N LEU A 106 18.65 3.40 -4.30
CA LEU A 106 17.21 3.64 -4.36
C LEU A 106 16.93 4.81 -5.31
N GLN A 107 16.16 4.53 -6.35
CA GLN A 107 15.65 5.53 -7.29
C GLN A 107 14.21 5.86 -6.94
N GLU A 108 13.83 7.12 -7.14
CA GLU A 108 12.47 7.60 -6.98
C GLU A 108 11.94 8.10 -8.32
N PHE A 109 10.71 7.70 -8.62
CA PHE A 109 9.97 8.13 -9.78
C PHE A 109 8.66 8.77 -9.31
N ASN A 110 8.35 9.95 -9.85
CA ASN A 110 7.08 10.61 -9.63
C ASN A 110 6.28 10.61 -10.92
N ASN A 111 5.10 10.00 -10.87
CA ASN A 111 4.20 9.85 -12.02
C ASN A 111 4.87 9.18 -13.25
N GLY A 112 5.85 8.30 -12.98
CA GLY A 112 6.60 7.54 -13.99
C GLY A 112 7.84 8.24 -14.55
N GLU A 113 8.12 9.47 -14.13
CA GLU A 113 9.34 10.20 -14.47
C GLU A 113 10.34 10.10 -13.31
N VAL A 114 11.64 10.00 -13.62
CA VAL A 114 12.66 9.94 -12.56
C VAL A 114 12.72 11.30 -11.85
N GLU A 115 12.46 11.29 -10.55
CA GLU A 115 12.63 12.46 -9.68
C GLU A 115 14.02 12.44 -9.02
N LEU A 116 14.42 11.30 -8.44
CA LEU A 116 15.74 11.10 -7.86
C LEU A 116 16.44 9.87 -8.44
N MET A 117 17.64 10.08 -8.95
CA MET A 117 18.54 9.00 -9.39
C MET A 117 19.15 8.21 -8.23
N GLU A 118 19.20 8.82 -7.05
CA GLU A 118 19.74 8.22 -5.82
C GLU A 118 19.17 8.99 -4.62
N VAL A 119 18.31 8.31 -3.85
CA VAL A 119 17.87 8.79 -2.55
C VAL A 119 18.97 8.49 -1.53
N THR A 120 19.34 9.48 -0.73
CA THR A 120 20.45 9.41 0.24
C THR A 120 19.98 9.54 1.68
N THR A 121 18.88 10.25 1.92
CA THR A 121 18.29 10.39 3.26
C THR A 121 16.78 10.17 3.24
N MET A 122 16.27 9.62 4.34
CA MET A 122 14.84 9.51 4.59
C MET A 122 14.54 9.75 6.07
N CYS A 123 13.42 10.40 6.37
CA CYS A 123 12.92 10.63 7.71
C CYS A 123 11.45 10.25 7.77
N PHE A 124 11.09 9.32 8.66
CA PHE A 124 9.70 8.91 8.87
C PHE A 124 9.15 9.45 10.18
N LYS A 125 7.92 9.96 10.15
CA LYS A 125 7.16 10.32 11.35
C LYS A 125 5.88 9.50 11.41
N PHE A 126 5.80 8.68 12.44
CA PHE A 126 4.65 7.82 12.68
C PHE A 126 3.38 8.60 12.98
N ALA A 127 3.51 9.78 13.63
CA ALA A 127 2.38 10.55 14.13
C ALA A 127 1.39 10.99 13.03
N ASP A 128 1.90 11.28 11.84
CA ASP A 128 1.12 11.74 10.68
C ASP A 128 1.37 10.91 9.42
N GLY A 129 2.27 9.92 9.46
CA GLY A 129 2.61 9.09 8.31
C GLY A 129 3.48 9.81 7.28
N SER A 130 4.06 10.97 7.62
CA SER A 130 4.91 11.72 6.70
C SER A 130 6.29 11.07 6.50
N ILE A 131 6.74 11.08 5.26
CA ILE A 131 8.11 10.76 4.85
C ILE A 131 8.72 12.03 4.29
N THR A 132 9.94 12.35 4.73
CA THR A 132 10.77 13.40 4.13
C THR A 132 12.01 12.76 3.54
N ASP A 133 12.28 13.00 2.27
CA ASP A 133 13.48 12.56 1.56
C ASP A 133 14.32 13.78 1.16
N ASP A 134 15.14 13.65 0.10
CA ASP A 134 16.05 14.68 -0.35
C ASP A 134 15.36 15.81 -1.14
N THR A 135 14.16 15.58 -1.72
CA THR A 135 13.45 16.56 -2.54
C THR A 135 12.23 17.14 -1.85
N GLY A 136 11.56 16.37 -0.99
CA GLY A 136 10.27 16.80 -0.48
C GLY A 136 9.73 16.01 0.70
N VAL A 137 8.42 16.20 0.88
CA VAL A 137 7.64 15.51 1.90
C VAL A 137 6.41 14.94 1.21
N PHE A 138 6.16 13.66 1.44
CA PHE A 138 4.92 13.01 1.04
C PHE A 138 4.29 12.30 2.25
N THR A 139 3.00 12.01 2.17
CA THR A 139 2.27 11.37 3.27
C THR A 139 1.76 10.00 2.83
N LEU A 140 2.04 8.99 3.65
CA LEU A 140 1.55 7.63 3.40
C LEU A 140 0.04 7.54 3.71
N PRO A 141 -0.75 6.81 2.89
CA PRO A 141 -2.15 6.58 3.18
C PRO A 141 -2.34 5.94 4.57
N PRO A 142 -3.23 6.43 5.44
CA PRO A 142 -3.33 5.97 6.83
C PRO A 142 -3.52 4.44 6.99
N ARG A 143 -4.32 3.82 6.11
CA ARG A 143 -4.58 2.37 6.14
C ARG A 143 -3.40 1.52 5.71
N GLU A 144 -2.46 2.12 4.98
CA GLU A 144 -1.29 1.47 4.39
C GLU A 144 0.02 1.94 5.02
N CYS A 145 -0.01 2.95 5.89
CA CYS A 145 1.16 3.61 6.44
C CYS A 145 2.19 2.61 6.98
N MET A 146 1.77 1.64 7.79
CA MET A 146 2.70 0.64 8.34
C MET A 146 3.34 -0.25 7.29
N GLN A 147 2.59 -0.74 6.31
CA GLN A 147 3.12 -1.65 5.30
C GLN A 147 4.06 -0.91 4.33
N LYS A 148 3.71 0.33 3.96
CA LYS A 148 4.50 1.17 3.06
C LYS A 148 5.76 1.69 3.77
N ALA A 149 5.65 2.16 5.01
CA ALA A 149 6.80 2.58 5.80
C ALA A 149 7.78 1.42 6.06
N ALA A 150 7.29 0.22 6.39
CA ALA A 150 8.14 -0.96 6.58
C ALA A 150 8.84 -1.40 5.28
N ALA A 151 8.13 -1.36 4.15
CA ALA A 151 8.71 -1.63 2.84
C ALA A 151 9.76 -0.59 2.45
N LEU A 152 9.47 0.70 2.66
CA LEU A 152 10.41 1.78 2.38
C LEU A 152 11.64 1.72 3.28
N TYR A 153 11.47 1.41 4.57
CA TYR A 153 12.58 1.16 5.49
C TYR A 153 13.43 -0.03 5.03
N SER A 154 12.81 -1.10 4.52
CA SER A 154 13.55 -2.22 3.95
C SER A 154 14.38 -1.80 2.74
N LEU A 155 13.82 -1.01 1.82
CA LEU A 155 14.54 -0.47 0.66
C LEU A 155 15.71 0.43 1.10
N ALA A 156 15.46 1.29 2.09
CA ALA A 156 16.47 2.19 2.64
C ALA A 156 17.66 1.44 3.25
N LEU A 157 17.40 0.34 3.97
CA LEU A 157 18.47 -0.50 4.52
C LEU A 157 19.32 -1.15 3.42
N GLU A 158 18.68 -1.71 2.38
CA GLU A 158 19.39 -2.37 1.27
C GLU A 158 20.23 -1.37 0.45
N ALA A 159 19.72 -0.14 0.27
CA ALA A 159 20.43 0.93 -0.44
C ALA A 159 21.44 1.71 0.41
N GLY A 160 21.56 1.41 1.72
CA GLY A 160 22.45 2.13 2.62
C GLY A 160 22.03 3.59 2.88
N ILE A 161 20.74 3.90 2.76
CA ILE A 161 20.17 5.24 2.98
C ILE A 161 20.25 5.60 4.46
N ARG A 162 20.55 6.87 4.73
CA ARG A 162 20.46 7.40 6.09
C ARG A 162 19.00 7.58 6.51
N TRP A 163 18.46 6.60 7.23
CA TRP A 163 17.15 6.69 7.86
C TRP A 163 17.20 7.46 9.19
N THR A 164 16.21 8.33 9.40
CA THR A 164 16.00 9.10 10.64
C THR A 164 14.53 9.10 11.05
N GLY A 165 14.22 9.58 12.26
CA GLY A 165 12.86 9.58 12.79
C GLY A 165 12.45 8.22 13.37
N ASP A 166 11.17 7.89 13.22
CA ASP A 166 10.59 6.64 13.72
C ASP A 166 11.06 5.43 12.89
N ILE A 167 11.33 4.31 13.56
CA ILE A 167 11.71 3.05 12.91
C ILE A 167 10.49 2.12 12.91
N PRO A 168 9.95 1.72 11.74
CA PRO A 168 8.75 0.89 11.67
C PRO A 168 8.88 -0.47 12.40
N LEU A 169 10.10 -1.02 12.44
CA LEU A 169 10.41 -2.31 13.07
C LEU A 169 10.77 -2.22 14.56
N GLN A 170 10.75 -1.03 15.16
CA GLN A 170 11.12 -0.86 16.56
C GLN A 170 9.95 -1.18 17.49
N VAL A 171 10.24 -1.96 18.55
CA VAL A 171 9.28 -2.22 19.63
C VAL A 171 8.90 -0.89 20.27
N SER A 172 7.60 -0.63 20.39
CA SER A 172 7.11 0.58 21.04
C SER A 172 7.48 0.53 22.53
N ALA A 173 8.61 1.13 22.90
CA ALA A 173 9.00 1.32 24.29
C ALA A 173 8.22 2.48 24.93
N GLN A 174 6.93 2.63 24.61
CA GLN A 174 6.14 3.68 25.24
C GLN A 174 5.97 3.36 26.73
N PRO A 175 6.34 4.30 27.62
CA PRO A 175 6.16 4.11 29.05
C PRO A 175 4.67 3.94 29.36
N LEU A 176 4.33 2.92 30.16
CA LEU A 176 3.01 2.75 30.77
C LEU A 176 2.61 4.08 31.44
N GLY A 177 1.77 4.88 30.79
CA GLY A 177 1.28 6.14 31.36
C GLY A 177 1.24 7.35 30.42
N SER A 178 1.90 7.32 29.26
CA SER A 178 1.50 8.23 28.18
C SER A 178 0.23 7.65 27.54
N GLU A 179 -0.85 8.42 27.50
CA GLU A 179 -2.03 8.03 26.72
C GLU A 179 -1.55 7.57 25.34
N PRO A 180 -1.83 6.32 24.95
CA PRO A 180 -1.49 5.88 23.62
C PRO A 180 -2.22 6.85 22.70
N LYS A 181 -1.47 7.61 21.90
CA LYS A 181 -2.02 8.17 20.67
C LYS A 181 -2.32 6.98 19.79
N VAL A 182 -3.47 6.37 20.06
CA VAL A 182 -4.11 5.46 19.14
C VAL A 182 -4.23 6.32 17.89
N LEU A 183 -3.43 6.01 16.87
CA LEU A 183 -3.96 6.17 15.54
C LEU A 183 -5.13 5.21 15.54
N ASP A 184 -6.31 5.72 15.92
CA ASP A 184 -7.56 5.13 15.51
C ASP A 184 -7.47 5.16 14.00
N ILE A 185 -6.94 4.07 13.42
CA ILE A 185 -7.20 3.71 12.04
C ILE A 185 -8.73 3.57 11.88
N GLU A 186 -9.47 3.41 12.99
CA GLU A 186 -10.93 3.54 13.08
C GLU A 186 -11.47 4.94 12.76
N ASN A 187 -10.72 6.04 12.91
CA ASN A 187 -11.21 7.39 12.56
C ASN A 187 -11.14 7.71 11.05
N CYS A 188 -10.81 6.71 10.22
CA CYS A 188 -10.89 6.77 8.75
C CYS A 188 -11.91 5.75 8.19
N ALA A 189 -12.71 5.12 9.04
CA ALA A 189 -13.92 4.40 8.65
C ALA A 189 -15.13 5.33 8.86
N GLY A 190 -15.22 6.40 8.06
CA GLY A 190 -16.50 7.08 7.91
C GLY A 190 -17.53 6.07 7.40
N ASP A 191 -18.53 5.83 8.24
CA ASP A 191 -19.78 5.09 8.00
C ASP A 191 -20.01 4.57 6.57
N ILE A 192 -19.65 3.30 6.34
CA ILE A 192 -20.31 2.49 5.30
C ILE A 192 -21.39 1.67 6.02
N LEU A 193 -22.41 2.37 6.53
CA LEU A 193 -23.73 1.79 6.72
C LEU A 193 -24.64 2.37 5.64
N ALA A 194 -24.59 1.75 4.46
CA ALA A 194 -25.67 1.88 3.50
C ALA A 194 -26.93 1.26 4.13
N ALA A 195 -27.77 2.11 4.71
CA ALA A 195 -29.14 1.74 5.05
C ALA A 195 -29.94 1.53 3.74
N PRO A 196 -30.68 0.42 3.58
CA PRO A 196 -31.55 0.25 2.45
C PRO A 196 -32.84 1.07 2.65
N GLY A 197 -33.06 2.03 1.75
CA GLY A 197 -34.38 2.42 1.26
C GLY A 197 -35.31 3.19 2.20
N VAL A 198 -35.35 4.52 2.02
CA VAL A 198 -36.63 5.23 1.94
C VAL A 198 -36.45 6.42 0.99
N ALA A 199 -37.20 6.42 -0.11
CA ALA A 199 -37.34 7.59 -0.96
C ALA A 199 -38.32 8.56 -0.31
N GLU A 200 -37.84 9.71 0.17
CA GLU A 200 -38.71 10.83 0.50
C GLU A 200 -38.20 12.14 -0.09
N ALA A 201 -39.17 12.97 -0.46
CA ALA A 201 -39.11 14.05 -1.42
C ALA A 201 -38.27 15.27 -1.01
N CYS A 202 -37.68 15.93 -2.00
CA CYS A 202 -37.04 17.24 -1.87
C CYS A 202 -38.02 18.35 -1.46
N PRO A 203 -37.58 19.26 -0.58
CA PRO A 203 -37.99 20.66 -0.63
C PRO A 203 -36.82 21.60 -1.01
N SER A 204 -37.17 22.62 -1.79
CA SER A 204 -36.33 23.67 -2.39
C SER A 204 -35.75 24.68 -1.35
N PRO A 205 -34.69 25.46 -1.66
CA PRO A 205 -33.79 26.05 -0.66
C PRO A 205 -34.13 27.49 -0.26
N ARG A 206 -33.80 27.86 0.99
CA ARG A 206 -33.66 29.26 1.44
C ARG A 206 -32.39 29.46 2.27
N GLN A 207 -31.46 30.21 1.68
CA GLN A 207 -30.59 31.28 2.22
C GLN A 207 -29.76 31.10 3.53
N LEU A 208 -28.43 30.92 3.30
CA LEU A 208 -27.23 31.61 3.87
C LEU A 208 -26.77 31.36 5.34
N PRO A 209 -25.47 31.59 5.70
CA PRO A 209 -24.29 31.99 4.91
C PRO A 209 -23.03 31.09 5.02
N SER A 210 -22.11 31.39 4.12
CA SER A 210 -20.74 30.91 3.83
C SER A 210 -19.83 30.46 4.99
N ILE A 211 -19.36 29.21 4.91
CA ILE A 211 -17.95 28.83 5.15
C ILE A 211 -17.56 27.86 4.03
N CYS A 212 -16.71 28.32 3.11
CA CYS A 212 -16.19 27.49 2.01
C CYS A 212 -15.03 26.63 2.50
N PHE A 213 -15.22 25.31 2.58
CA PHE A 213 -14.17 24.34 2.29
C PHE A 213 -14.43 23.80 0.88
N PHE A 214 -13.54 24.09 -0.06
CA PHE A 214 -13.57 23.47 -1.38
C PHE A 214 -12.91 22.10 -1.28
N TYR A 215 -13.69 21.03 -1.34
CA TYR A 215 -13.27 19.77 -1.97
C TYR A 215 -14.08 19.63 -3.25
N ARG A 216 -13.39 19.67 -4.38
CA ARG A 216 -13.95 19.47 -5.71
C ARG A 216 -13.87 17.98 -6.03
N VAL A 217 -14.94 17.24 -5.75
CA VAL A 217 -15.10 15.86 -6.24
C VAL A 217 -15.54 15.94 -7.70
N CYS A 218 -14.65 15.55 -8.62
CA CYS A 218 -15.02 15.31 -10.01
C CYS A 218 -15.66 13.91 -10.13
N CYS A 219 -16.99 13.84 -10.06
CA CYS A 219 -17.73 12.69 -10.58
C CYS A 219 -17.83 12.83 -12.11
N HIS A 220 -17.17 11.93 -12.84
CA HIS A 220 -17.34 11.80 -14.28
C HIS A 220 -18.50 10.85 -14.56
N GLU A 221 -19.64 11.41 -14.97
CA GLU A 221 -20.83 10.67 -15.37
C GLU A 221 -20.62 10.13 -16.80
N VAL A 222 -20.69 8.81 -16.96
CA VAL A 222 -20.69 8.13 -18.25
C VAL A 222 -22.13 8.07 -18.73
N LEU A 223 -22.46 8.88 -19.73
CA LEU A 223 -23.66 8.68 -20.55
C LEU A 223 -23.23 8.48 -22.00
N GLY A 224 -23.34 7.22 -22.43
CA GLY A 224 -23.27 6.86 -23.84
C GLY A 224 -24.57 7.23 -24.55
N GLN A 225 -24.43 7.68 -25.79
CA GLN A 225 -25.42 7.47 -26.85
C GLN A 225 -24.68 7.49 -28.19
N GLY A 226 -24.86 6.41 -28.95
CA GLY A 226 -24.12 6.15 -30.18
C GLY A 226 -24.66 6.90 -31.40
N ARG A 227 -23.89 6.80 -32.49
CA ARG A 227 -24.44 6.83 -33.84
C ARG A 227 -23.52 6.09 -34.81
N LEU A 228 -24.12 5.19 -35.58
CA LEU A 228 -23.52 4.50 -36.72
C LEU A 228 -23.05 5.50 -37.77
N GLU A 229 -21.86 5.30 -38.33
CA GLU A 229 -21.64 5.43 -39.78
C GLU A 229 -20.69 4.35 -40.30
N THR A 230 -21.24 3.50 -41.16
CA THR A 230 -20.56 2.60 -42.10
C THR A 230 -19.72 3.37 -43.10
N ARG A 231 -18.47 2.93 -43.37
CA ARG A 231 -17.92 2.91 -44.74
C ARG A 231 -16.71 1.96 -44.92
N ARG A 232 -16.95 1.06 -45.87
CA ARG A 232 -16.13 0.08 -46.60
C ARG A 232 -14.63 0.34 -46.82
N SER A 233 -13.90 -0.78 -46.73
CA SER A 233 -12.90 -1.35 -47.68
C SER A 233 -11.63 -0.58 -48.02
N ALA A 234 -10.48 -1.19 -47.72
CA ALA A 234 -9.57 -1.71 -48.77
C ALA A 234 -8.57 -2.73 -48.20
N ARG A 235 -8.46 -3.86 -48.90
CA ARG A 235 -7.44 -4.90 -48.74
C ARG A 235 -6.05 -4.36 -49.14
N ARG A 236 -4.99 -4.76 -48.44
CA ARG A 236 -3.67 -4.94 -49.05
C ARG A 236 -2.92 -6.11 -48.42
N ALA A 237 -2.35 -6.92 -49.31
CA ALA A 237 -1.73 -8.23 -49.09
C ALA A 237 -0.34 -8.17 -48.44
N PRO A 238 0.16 -9.28 -47.89
CA PRO A 238 1.53 -9.39 -47.39
C PRO A 238 2.55 -9.44 -48.54
N ARG A 239 3.65 -8.71 -48.39
CA ARG A 239 4.83 -8.81 -49.25
C ARG A 239 5.70 -9.98 -48.78
N THR A 240 5.77 -10.99 -49.63
CA THR A 240 6.83 -12.00 -49.65
C THR A 240 8.14 -11.37 -50.16
N GLY A 241 9.20 -11.45 -49.37
CA GLY A 241 10.57 -11.10 -49.78
C GLY A 241 11.48 -12.30 -49.54
N SER A 242 11.87 -12.95 -50.63
CA SER A 242 12.78 -14.09 -50.66
C SER A 242 14.24 -13.66 -50.60
N THR A 243 15.09 -14.67 -50.41
CA THR A 243 16.46 -14.82 -50.93
C THR A 243 17.58 -14.03 -50.26
N SER A 244 18.41 -14.73 -49.46
CA SER A 244 19.77 -15.10 -49.88
C SER A 244 20.57 -15.82 -48.77
N ALA A 245 20.90 -17.09 -49.03
CA ALA A 245 22.14 -17.76 -48.67
C ALA A 245 22.73 -18.28 -50.02
N PRO A 246 24.01 -18.70 -50.17
CA PRO A 246 25.02 -19.02 -49.16
C PRO A 246 26.42 -18.44 -49.45
N SER A 247 27.38 -18.59 -48.53
CA SER A 247 28.75 -18.93 -48.95
C SER A 247 29.48 -19.70 -47.85
N PHE A 248 30.12 -20.78 -48.30
CA PHE A 248 30.95 -21.69 -47.54
C PHE A 248 32.31 -21.06 -47.23
N GLY A 249 32.83 -21.36 -46.05
CA GLY A 249 34.25 -21.23 -45.72
C GLY A 249 34.55 -22.03 -44.46
N ARG A 250 35.06 -23.25 -44.62
CA ARG A 250 35.60 -24.08 -43.54
C ARG A 250 37.04 -24.44 -43.92
N ALA A 251 37.86 -24.55 -42.86
CA ALA A 251 39.26 -25.00 -42.77
C ALA A 251 40.32 -23.97 -43.18
#